data_AF-A0A392R829-F1
#
_entry.id   AF-A0A392R829-F1
#
_cell.length_a   1.000
_cell.length_b   1.000
_cell.length_c   1.000
_cell.angle_alpha   90.00
_cell.angle_beta   90.00
_cell.angle_gamma   90.00
#
_symmetry.space_group_name_H-M   'P 1'
#
loop_
_entity.id
_entity.type
_entity.pdbx_description
1 polymer ?
#
loop_
_entity_poly.entity_id
_entity_poly.type
_entity_poly.pdbx_seq_one_letter_code
_entity_poly.pdbx_strand_id
1 'polypeptide(L)' 'SLTDIKIEIKRVPKKKDLIKAMEAADVKNKWEKSSWGRKLIVRKRRAALNDFDRFKIMLAKIKRAAVVRQELAKLKK' A
#
# COMPACT_ATOMS: atom_id res chain seq x y z
N SER A 1 4.70 2.88 -16.10
CA SER A 1 4.00 1.60 -16.33
C SER A 1 2.51 1.81 -16.26
N LEU A 2 1.73 1.19 -17.16
CA LEU A 2 0.27 1.21 -17.09
C LEU A 2 -0.23 0.39 -15.88
N THR A 3 -1.43 0.72 -15.42
CA THR A 3 -2.11 0.07 -14.30
C THR A 3 -3.39 -0.59 -14.80
N ASP A 4 -3.84 -1.67 -14.16
CA ASP A 4 -5.06 -2.41 -14.57
C ASP A 4 -6.38 -1.64 -14.31
N ILE A 5 -6.31 -0.47 -13.64
CA ILE A 5 -7.48 0.38 -13.39
C ILE A 5 -7.86 1.13 -14.67
N LYS A 6 -8.97 0.74 -15.27
CA LYS A 6 -9.56 1.39 -16.45
C LYS A 6 -10.76 2.26 -16.06
N ILE A 7 -10.90 3.42 -16.70
CA ILE A 7 -12.08 4.29 -16.62
C ILE A 7 -12.53 4.57 -18.05
N GLU A 8 -13.82 4.44 -18.31
CA GLU A 8 -14.38 4.78 -19.62
C GLU A 8 -14.65 6.28 -19.68
N ILE A 9 -13.92 6.95 -20.57
CA ILE A 9 -14.00 8.40 -20.80
C ILE A 9 -13.98 8.67 -22.30
N LYS A 10 -14.69 9.72 -22.73
CA LYS A 10 -14.61 10.23 -24.10
C LYS A 10 -13.18 10.70 -24.42
N ARG A 11 -12.78 10.60 -25.69
CA ARG A 11 -11.49 11.13 -26.16
C ARG A 11 -11.46 12.66 -25.92
N VAL A 12 -10.40 13.15 -25.27
CA VAL A 12 -10.22 14.56 -24.87
C VAL A 12 -11.36 15.09 -23.95
N PRO A 13 -11.50 14.60 -22.72
CA PRO A 13 -12.48 15.13 -21.78
C PRO A 13 -12.02 16.48 -21.22
N LYS A 14 -12.98 17.34 -20.83
CA LYS A 14 -12.68 18.54 -20.03
C LYS A 14 -12.22 18.11 -18.63
N LYS A 15 -11.32 18.87 -18.00
CA LYS A 15 -10.78 18.56 -16.65
C LYS A 15 -11.88 18.27 -15.62
N LYS A 16 -12.97 19.04 -15.65
CA LYS A 16 -14.12 18.85 -14.75
C LYS A 16 -14.78 17.49 -14.92
N ASP A 17 -14.98 17.05 -16.17
CA ASP A 17 -15.62 15.76 -16.47
C ASP A 17 -14.69 14.58 -16.11
N LEU A 18 -13.38 14.74 -16.32
CA LEU A 18 -12.39 13.73 -15.94
C LEU A 18 -12.33 13.50 -14.43
N ILE A 19 -12.30 14.58 -13.63
CA ILE A 19 -12.28 14.48 -12.17
C ILE A 19 -13.55 13.76 -11.68
N LYS A 20 -14.72 14.16 -12.19
CA LYS A 20 -15.99 13.49 -11.85
C LYS A 20 -15.97 12.00 -12.20
N ALA A 21 -15.46 11.63 -13.37
CA ALA A 21 -15.35 10.22 -13.77
C ALA A 21 -14.37 9.44 -12.88
N MET A 22 -13.27 10.07 -12.46
CA MET A 22 -12.27 9.45 -11.59
C MET A 22 -12.77 9.25 -10.15
N GLU A 23 -13.54 10.21 -9.65
CA GLU A 23 -14.23 10.14 -8.36
C GLU A 23 -15.35 9.09 -8.38
N ALA A 24 -16.20 9.10 -9.42
CA ALA A 24 -17.27 8.10 -9.59
C ALA A 24 -16.73 6.67 -9.71
N ALA A 25 -15.58 6.48 -10.36
CA ALA A 25 -14.93 5.18 -10.49
C ALA A 25 -14.12 4.77 -9.23
N ASP A 26 -14.04 5.62 -8.21
CA ASP A 26 -13.27 5.46 -6.98
C ASP A 26 -11.82 5.00 -7.21
N VAL A 27 -11.20 5.59 -8.23
CA VAL A 27 -9.87 5.14 -8.72
C VAL A 27 -8.79 5.36 -7.68
N LYS A 28 -8.90 6.42 -6.89
CA LYS A 28 -7.93 6.72 -5.83
C LYS A 28 -7.90 5.63 -4.77
N ASN A 29 -9.05 5.22 -4.24
CA ASN A 29 -9.10 4.16 -3.23
C ASN A 29 -8.69 2.81 -3.83
N LYS A 30 -9.11 2.49 -5.07
CA LYS A 30 -8.66 1.28 -5.78
C LYS A 30 -7.14 1.26 -5.93
N TRP A 31 -6.54 2.39 -6.27
CA TRP A 31 -5.09 2.53 -6.36
C TRP A 31 -4.40 2.35 -5.01
N GLU A 32 -4.88 3.00 -3.94
CA GLU A 32 -4.29 2.89 -2.61
C GLU A 32 -4.41 1.48 -2.02
N LYS A 33 -5.48 0.75 -2.35
CA LYS A 33 -5.68 -0.66 -1.98
C LYS A 33 -4.90 -1.63 -2.87
N SER A 34 -4.53 -1.24 -4.08
CA SER A 34 -3.75 -2.09 -4.97
C SER A 34 -2.40 -2.46 -4.35
N SER A 35 -1.92 -3.68 -4.62
CA SER A 35 -0.63 -4.16 -4.15
C SER A 35 0.52 -3.25 -4.58
N TRP A 36 0.47 -2.73 -5.80
CA TRP A 36 1.46 -1.80 -6.32
C TRP A 36 1.38 -0.42 -5.66
N GLY A 37 0.19 0.19 -5.56
CA GLY A 37 0.01 1.48 -4.86
C GLY A 37 0.43 1.41 -3.39
N ARG A 38 0.06 0.32 -2.69
CA ARG A 38 0.50 0.05 -1.31
C ARG A 38 2.01 -0.07 -1.21
N LYS A 39 2.68 -0.72 -2.18
CA LYS A 39 4.16 -0.82 -2.22
C LYS A 39 4.82 0.56 -2.30
N LEU A 40 4.32 1.45 -3.16
CA LEU A 40 4.83 2.82 -3.28
C LEU A 40 4.63 3.61 -1.99
N ILE A 41 3.45 3.53 -1.39
CA ILE A 41 3.14 4.20 -0.11
C ILE A 41 4.08 3.72 1.00
N VAL A 42 4.28 2.40 1.12
CA VAL A 42 5.20 1.82 2.11
C VAL A 42 6.64 2.30 1.86
N ARG A 43 7.09 2.37 0.60
CA ARG A 43 8.42 2.88 0.26
C ARG A 43 8.60 4.33 0.72
N LYS A 44 7.62 5.19 0.42
CA LYS A 44 7.63 6.59 0.83
C LYS A 44 7.66 6.72 2.36
N ARG A 45 6.82 5.96 3.07
CA ARG A 45 6.78 5.96 4.54
C ARG A 45 8.12 5.50 5.14
N ARG A 46 8.74 4.44 4.60
CA ARG A 46 10.04 3.95 5.07
C ARG A 46 11.17 4.95 4.87
N ALA A 47 11.16 5.68 3.75
CA ALA A 47 12.14 6.73 3.50
C ALA A 47 12.01 7.90 4.50
N ALA A 48 10.80 8.19 4.96
CA ALA A 48 10.52 9.28 5.90
C ALA A 48 10.74 8.95 7.39
N LEU A 49 11.16 7.73 7.74
CA LEU A 49 11.36 7.34 9.14
C LEU A 49 12.60 8.03 9.75
N ASN A 50 12.46 8.52 10.98
CA ASN A 50 13.58 8.97 11.81
C ASN A 50 14.23 7.77 12.54
N ASP A 51 15.36 8.01 13.21
CA ASP A 51 16.13 6.97 13.89
C ASP A 51 15.34 6.28 15.02
N PHE A 52 14.64 7.05 15.83
CA PHE A 52 13.82 6.52 16.92
C PHE A 52 12.69 5.61 16.42
N ASP A 53 12.04 5.97 15.31
CA ASP A 53 11.01 5.13 14.69
C ASP A 53 11.60 3.83 14.11
N ARG A 54 12.83 3.88 13.57
CA ARG A 54 13.54 2.67 13.14
C ARG A 54 13.84 1.74 14.32
N PHE A 55 14.26 2.28 15.46
CA PHE A 55 14.46 1.52 16.69
C PHE A 55 13.17 0.85 17.18
N LYS A 56 12.04 1.56 17.22
CA LYS A 56 10.72 0.99 17.55
C LYS A 56 10.34 -0.17 16.62
N ILE A 57 10.54 0.02 15.30
CA ILE A 57 10.26 -1.02 14.30
C ILE A 57 11.14 -2.25 14.51
N MET A 58 12.42 -2.07 14.86
CA MET A 58 13.34 -3.16 15.15
C MET A 58 12.82 -4.02 16.31
N LEU A 59 12.48 -3.41 17.45
CA LEU A 59 11.95 -4.12 18.61
C LEU A 59 10.65 -4.87 18.29
N ALA A 60 9.73 -4.23 17.56
CA ALA A 60 8.48 -4.85 17.14
C ALA A 60 8.72 -6.08 16.22
N LYS A 61 9.70 -6.00 15.31
CA LYS A 61 10.09 -7.12 14.45
C LYS A 61 10.66 -8.29 15.24
N ILE A 62 11.53 -8.03 16.23
CA ILE A 62 12.12 -9.07 17.08
C ILE A 62 11.02 -9.83 17.83
N LYS A 63 10.09 -9.09 18.48
CA LYS A 63 8.95 -9.68 19.20
C LYS A 63 8.07 -10.53 18.27
N ARG A 64 7.71 -10.00 17.09
CA ARG A 64 6.92 -10.75 16.10
C ARG A 64 7.62 -12.02 15.64
N ALA A 65 8.91 -11.95 15.35
CA ALA A 65 9.68 -13.12 14.90
C ALA A 65 9.76 -14.21 15.97
N ALA A 66 9.90 -13.83 17.25
CA ALA A 66 9.89 -14.78 18.36
C ALA A 66 8.57 -15.56 18.44
N VAL A 67 7.43 -14.86 18.40
CA VAL A 67 6.08 -15.48 18.43
C VAL A 67 5.88 -16.39 17.23
N VAL A 68 6.21 -15.93 16.02
CA VAL A 68 6.06 -16.72 14.79
C VAL A 68 6.89 -18.00 14.86
N ARG A 69 8.13 -17.95 15.37
CA ARG A 69 8.96 -19.15 15.53
C ARG A 69 8.38 -20.15 16.53
N GLN A 70 7.84 -19.66 17.65
CA GLN A 70 7.20 -20.52 18.65
C GLN A 70 6.00 -21.26 18.07
N GLU A 71 5.09 -20.54 17.39
CA GLU A 71 3.91 -21.16 16.77
C GLU A 71 4.29 -22.13 15.66
N LEU A 72 5.27 -21.78 14.82
CA LEU A 72 5.78 -22.69 13.79
C LEU A 72 6.42 -23.96 14.38
N ALA A 73 7.09 -23.86 15.54
CA ALA A 73 7.67 -25.02 16.21
C ALA A 73 6.59 -25.95 16.75
N LYS A 74 5.47 -25.41 17.26
CA LYS A 74 4.31 -26.22 17.69
C LYS A 74 3.65 -26.95 16.53
N LEU A 75 3.52 -26.30 15.37
CA LEU A 75 2.90 -26.85 14.16
C LEU A 75 3.75 -27.92 13.45
N LYS A 76 5.06 -27.94 13.67
CA LYS A 76 5.98 -28.93 13.10
C LYS A 76 6.07 -30.22 13.91
N LYS A 77 5.52 -30.22 15.13
CA LYS A 77 5.40 -31.40 15.98
C LYS A 77 4.10 -32.13 15.66
#